data_AF-A0A6M4PAR2-F1
#
_entry.id   AF-A0A6M4PAR2-F1
#
_cell.length_a   1.000
_cell.length_b   1.000
_cell.length_c   1.000
_cell.angle_alpha   90.00
_cell.angle_beta   90.00
_cell.angle_gamma   90.00
#
_symmetry.space_group_name_H-M   'P 1'
#
loop_
_entity.id
_entity.type
_entity.pdbx_description
1 polymer ?
#
loop_
_entity_poly.entity_id
_entity_poly.type
_entity_poly.pdbx_seq_one_letter_code
_entity_poly.pdbx_strand_id
1 'polypeptide(L)'
;MVDRLKGSDLTRAMLKHDQNIWCAVSDESDQQAISDLNGNDFTAYISKFQNGYFYCDGGMQWSYAVPIKIVPIKYTEAIYIEKTC
;
A
#
# COMPACT_ATOMS: atom_id res chain seq x y z
N MET A 1 -1.12 -2.63 -23.60
CA MET A 1 -1.99 -2.98 -22.46
C MET A 1 -1.25 -2.61 -21.17
N VAL A 2 -1.29 -1.34 -20.78
CA VAL A 2 -0.72 -0.91 -19.48
C VAL A 2 -1.83 -0.41 -18.54
N ASP A 3 -2.99 -0.04 -19.10
CA ASP A 3 -4.14 0.53 -18.37
C ASP A 3 -5.01 -0.48 -17.60
N ARG A 4 -4.51 -1.69 -17.31
CA ARG A 4 -5.29 -2.76 -16.65
C ARG A 4 -4.70 -3.29 -15.35
N LEU A 5 -3.43 -3.03 -15.07
CA LEU A 5 -2.81 -3.55 -13.86
C LEU A 5 -3.26 -2.72 -12.66
N LYS A 6 -3.72 -3.39 -11.61
CA LYS A 6 -4.17 -2.81 -10.34
C LYS A 6 -3.80 -3.74 -9.20
N GLY A 7 -3.90 -3.26 -7.97
CA GLY A 7 -3.69 -4.12 -6.80
C GLY A 7 -2.30 -4.72 -6.75
N SER A 8 -2.21 -5.96 -6.25
CA SER A 8 -0.98 -6.74 -6.18
C SER A 8 -0.30 -6.93 -7.54
N ASP A 9 -1.07 -7.01 -8.63
CA ASP A 9 -0.52 -7.17 -9.98
C ASP A 9 0.26 -5.93 -10.43
N LEU A 10 -0.24 -4.74 -10.07
CA LEU A 10 0.46 -3.49 -10.32
C LEU A 10 1.76 -3.41 -9.52
N THR A 11 1.72 -3.76 -8.22
CA THR A 11 2.93 -3.78 -7.37
C THR A 11 3.98 -4.73 -7.95
N ARG A 12 3.60 -5.94 -8.36
CA ARG A 12 4.53 -6.90 -8.98
C ARG A 12 5.15 -6.36 -10.27
N ALA A 13 4.40 -5.59 -11.07
CA ALA A 13 4.93 -4.97 -12.27
C ALA A 13 5.87 -3.81 -11.95
N MET A 14 5.52 -2.97 -10.97
CA MET A 14 6.34 -1.85 -10.53
C MET A 14 7.67 -2.33 -9.92
N LEU A 15 7.69 -3.41 -9.14
CA LEU A 15 8.91 -3.98 -8.54
C LEU A 15 9.94 -4.49 -9.57
N LYS A 16 9.57 -4.63 -10.85
CA LYS A 16 10.52 -4.96 -11.92
C LYS A 16 11.34 -3.75 -12.39
N HIS A 17 10.88 -2.54 -12.07
CA HIS A 17 11.44 -1.28 -12.53
C HIS A 17 11.92 -0.38 -11.40
N ASP A 18 11.20 -0.38 -10.27
CA ASP A 18 11.51 0.38 -9.07
C ASP A 18 11.88 -0.54 -7.91
N GLN A 19 12.74 -0.05 -7.03
CA GLN A 19 13.22 -0.85 -5.90
C GLN A 19 12.34 -0.74 -4.66
N ASN A 20 11.49 0.28 -4.52
CA ASN A 20 10.67 0.43 -3.32
C ASN A 20 9.34 1.13 -3.57
N ILE A 21 8.26 0.58 -3.00
CA ILE A 21 6.89 1.03 -3.24
C ILE A 21 6.13 1.02 -1.93
N TRP A 22 5.52 2.16 -1.56
CA TRP A 22 4.57 2.19 -0.47
C TRP A 22 3.32 1.40 -0.85
N CYS A 23 2.95 0.44 -0.02
CA CYS A 23 1.78 -0.39 -0.24
C CYS A 23 0.90 -0.44 1.00
N ALA A 24 -0.42 -0.50 0.78
CA ALA A 24 -1.34 -1.10 1.73
C ALA A 24 -1.20 -2.63 1.62
N VAL A 25 -1.22 -3.34 2.73
CA VAL A 25 -0.86 -4.76 2.77
C VAL A 25 -1.86 -5.59 3.55
N SER A 26 -2.04 -6.84 3.15
CA SER A 26 -2.92 -7.80 3.81
C SER A 26 -2.52 -9.22 3.46
N ASP A 27 -2.89 -10.18 4.30
CA ASP A 27 -2.80 -11.60 3.98
C ASP A 27 -4.09 -12.17 3.36
N GLU A 28 -5.18 -11.39 3.32
CA GLU A 28 -6.49 -11.87 2.88
C GLU A 28 -6.78 -11.57 1.41
N SER A 29 -6.69 -10.30 1.00
CA SER A 29 -6.93 -9.88 -0.38
C SER A 29 -6.48 -8.45 -0.65
N ASP A 30 -6.40 -8.07 -1.94
CA ASP A 30 -6.25 -6.67 -2.36
C ASP A 30 -7.37 -5.77 -1.83
N GLN A 31 -8.61 -6.27 -1.81
CA GLN A 31 -9.77 -5.52 -1.33
C GLN A 31 -9.65 -5.24 0.17
N GLN A 32 -9.18 -6.23 0.94
CA GLN A 32 -8.96 -6.09 2.37
C GLN A 32 -7.82 -5.11 2.66
N ALA A 33 -6.69 -5.22 1.95
CA ALA A 33 -5.57 -4.29 2.06
C ALA A 33 -6.01 -2.82 1.85
N ILE A 34 -6.89 -2.55 0.87
CA ILE A 34 -7.46 -1.21 0.65
C ILE A 34 -8.47 -0.82 1.74
N SER A 35 -9.27 -1.76 2.24
CA SER A 35 -10.27 -1.49 3.26
C SER A 35 -9.62 -1.10 4.59
N ASP A 36 -8.55 -1.80 4.97
CA ASP A 36 -7.75 -1.55 6.18
C ASP A 36 -7.02 -0.20 6.14
N LEU A 37 -6.76 0.33 4.94
CA LEU A 37 -6.17 1.65 4.77
C LEU A 37 -7.05 2.77 5.35
N ASN A 38 -8.38 2.59 5.40
CA ASN A 38 -9.30 3.58 5.96
C ASN A 38 -9.13 3.81 7.48
N GLY A 39 -8.39 2.93 8.18
CA GLY A 39 -7.94 3.12 9.56
C GLY A 39 -6.43 3.32 9.69
N ASN A 40 -5.71 3.34 8.56
CA ASN A 40 -4.25 3.37 8.46
C ASN A 40 -3.55 2.19 9.16
N ASP A 41 -4.21 1.04 9.24
CA ASP A 41 -3.83 -0.02 10.18
C ASP A 41 -2.53 -0.72 9.74
N PHE A 42 -2.34 -0.98 8.45
CA PHE A 42 -1.13 -1.64 7.94
C PHE A 42 -0.67 -1.12 6.56
N THR A 43 0.40 -0.32 6.58
CA THR A 43 1.14 0.07 5.36
C THR A 43 2.60 -0.38 5.47
N ALA A 44 3.21 -0.72 4.34
CA ALA A 44 4.60 -1.17 4.30
C ALA A 44 5.34 -0.64 3.06
N TYR A 45 6.64 -0.42 3.20
CA TYR A 45 7.52 -0.09 2.09
C TYR A 45 8.05 -1.39 1.49
N ILE A 46 7.44 -1.82 0.40
CA ILE A 46 7.69 -3.11 -0.24
C ILE A 46 8.87 -2.97 -1.20
N SER A 47 9.88 -3.82 -1.03
CA SER A 47 11.12 -3.79 -1.81
C SER A 47 11.31 -4.99 -2.73
N LYS A 48 10.59 -6.09 -2.50
CA LYS A 48 10.66 -7.27 -3.38
C LYS A 48 9.41 -8.14 -3.34
N PHE A 49 9.23 -8.92 -4.41
CA PHE A 49 8.27 -10.01 -4.49
C PHE A 49 9.02 -11.31 -4.76
N GLN A 50 8.91 -12.28 -3.85
CA GLN A 50 9.65 -13.54 -3.90
C GLN A 50 8.80 -14.68 -3.35
N ASN A 51 8.84 -15.85 -3.98
CA ASN A 51 8.15 -17.05 -3.50
C ASN A 51 6.65 -16.87 -3.20
N GLY A 52 5.97 -15.97 -3.92
CA GLY A 52 4.54 -15.70 -3.73
C GLY A 52 4.22 -14.59 -2.73
N TYR A 53 5.22 -13.98 -2.09
CA TYR A 53 5.00 -12.96 -1.06
C TYR A 53 5.70 -11.64 -1.38
N PHE A 54 5.11 -10.55 -0.90
CA PHE A 54 5.69 -9.21 -0.87
C PHE A 54 6.48 -9.01 0.41
N TYR A 55 7.70 -8.49 0.33
CA TYR A 55 8.53 -8.24 1.50
C TYR A 55 8.86 -6.76 1.64
N CYS A 56 8.85 -6.28 2.88
CA CYS A 56 9.50 -5.03 3.25
C CYS A 56 10.94 -5.26 3.70
N ASP A 57 11.73 -4.19 3.81
CA ASP A 57 13.12 -4.26 4.27
C ASP A 57 13.28 -4.81 5.70
N GLY A 58 12.21 -4.76 6.50
CA GLY A 58 12.16 -5.37 7.83
C GLY A 58 12.00 -6.90 7.84
N GLY A 59 11.91 -7.55 6.67
CA GLY A 59 11.79 -9.00 6.52
C GLY A 59 10.37 -9.56 6.75
N MET A 60 9.41 -8.71 7.10
CA MET A 60 8.01 -9.06 7.19
C MET A 60 7.43 -9.29 5.79
N GLN A 61 6.55 -10.28 5.65
CA GLN A 61 6.03 -10.72 4.37
C GLN A 61 4.50 -10.64 4.33
N TRP A 62 3.93 -10.36 3.16
CA TRP A 62 2.50 -10.26 2.95
C TRP A 62 2.06 -10.97 1.68
N SER A 63 0.84 -11.50 1.70
CA SER A 63 0.24 -12.18 0.54
C SER A 63 -0.25 -11.19 -0.52
N TYR A 64 -0.70 -10.00 -0.11
CA TYR A 64 -1.21 -8.95 -0.98
C TYR A 64 -0.58 -7.59 -0.65
N ALA A 65 -0.30 -6.81 -1.68
CA ALA A 65 0.26 -5.46 -1.55
C ALA A 65 -0.27 -4.55 -2.66
N VAL A 66 -1.07 -3.55 -2.29
CA VAL A 66 -1.67 -2.59 -3.22
C VAL A 66 -0.88 -1.28 -3.17
N PRO A 67 -0.36 -0.76 -4.29
CA PRO A 67 0.53 0.39 -4.25
C PRO A 67 -0.29 1.66 -3.93
N ILE A 68 0.23 2.48 -3.02
CA ILE A 68 -0.40 3.70 -2.54
C ILE A 68 0.54 4.90 -2.66
N LYS A 69 -0.04 6.10 -2.65
CA LYS A 69 0.70 7.35 -2.54
C LYS A 69 0.52 7.91 -1.13
N ILE A 70 1.60 7.97 -0.36
CA ILE A 70 1.62 8.65 0.93
C ILE A 70 1.87 10.14 0.69
N VAL A 71 0.97 10.98 1.20
CA VAL A 71 1.08 12.44 1.10
C VAL A 71 0.98 13.04 2.49
N PRO A 72 1.95 13.86 2.92
CA PRO A 72 1.84 14.58 4.19
C PRO A 72 0.60 15.48 4.21
N ILE A 73 -0.20 15.38 5.27
CA ILE A 73 -1.32 16.29 5.49
C ILE A 73 -0.82 17.69 5.86
N LYS A 74 -1.56 18.73 5.45
CA LYS A 74 -1.32 20.10 5.87
C LYS A 74 -2.14 20.44 7.11
N TYR A 75 -1.67 21.42 7.88
CA TYR A 75 -2.39 21.92 9.06
C TYR A 75 -3.86 22.28 8.76
N THR A 76 -4.14 22.87 7.60
CA THR A 76 -5.50 23.24 7.17
C THR A 76 -6.45 22.05 7.02
N GLU A 77 -5.94 20.86 6.71
CA GLU A 77 -6.73 19.64 6.58
C GLU A 77 -7.01 19.01 7.94
N ALA A 78 -6.08 19.17 8.90
CA ALA A 78 -6.23 18.67 10.27
C ALA A 78 -7.30 19.43 11.08
N ILE A 79 -7.40 20.75 10.91
CA ILE A 79 -8.30 21.61 11.70
C ILE A 79 -9.76 21.60 11.23
N TYR A 80 -10.07 21.06 10.04
CA TYR A 80 -11.46 20.95 9.57
C TYR A 80 -12.26 19.86 10.32
N ILE A 81 -11.56 19.01 11.08
CA ILE A 81 -12.15 17.91 11.86
C ILE A 81 -12.78 18.41 13.18
N GLU A 82 -12.39 19.57 13.70
CA GLU A 82 -12.92 20.10 14.98
C GLU A 82 -14.26 20.86 14.90
N LYS A 83 -14.88 20.98 13.71
CA LYS A 83 -16.13 21.75 13.54
C LYS A 83 -17.41 20.91 13.42
N THR A 84 -17.43 19.73 14.04
CA THR A 84 -18.66 18.94 14.18
C THR A 84 -18.87 18.57 15.66
N CYS A 85 -19.27 19.57 16.45
CA CYS A 85 -19.92 19.39 17.75
C CYS A 85 -21.35 19.95 17.65
#